data_AF-A0A2D6DSL9-F1
#
_entry.id   AF-A0A2D6DSL9-F1
#
_cell.length_a   1.000
_cell.length_b   1.000
_cell.length_c   1.000
_cell.angle_alpha   90.00
_cell.angle_beta   90.00
_cell.angle_gamma   90.00
#
_symmetry.space_group_name_H-M   'P 1'
#
loop_
_entity.id
_entity.type
_entity.pdbx_description
1 polymer ?
#
loop_
_entity_poly.entity_id
_entity_poly.type
_entity_poly.pdbx_seq_one_letter_code
_entity_poly.pdbx_strand_id
1 'polypeptide(L)'
;MFAPRWKKESKLLHKGARKFLNYKRDLLEADKIEAIEEARNTLRAAIKAGNRDEAAAAEKLVSKACEGALPRYRRPNPIEENIEVFFVAIVIALGIRAYFLQPFRIPTGSMQPTLNGIIGHNLRQDEFPAFPVKIWQAVTGGRKYIYKRLSGNERREIMTHPFRKDPRGAPMPYIEQRQKWQFFTETTIHFADGNVAKIKAPRTALEKMGALDPSHLRHSPDGSTWWLEPNTIVSGYTTSGDLVLVDKVSYNFRRPNRGEVFVFDTRGIAGIQQRSNSPQGAGSHYIKRLVGVPGDNLQVVGSDLYVNDKPAEEKKIREVMRGEGRHEGWPGYQLAASEGRTRWRRYLDDPDDVLKLKSRQNQLDAGKGPIEAALYREYAAMGDNTSNSLDSRYWGHVRDYNLVGPALLSLWPLSSGHWGLIK
;
A
#
# COMPACT_ATOMS: atom_id res chain seq x y z
N MET A 1 3.51 -40.92 -2.27
CA MET A 1 2.97 -41.66 -3.44
C MET A 1 1.66 -41.01 -3.86
N PHE A 2 1.61 -40.35 -5.02
CA PHE A 2 0.43 -39.60 -5.46
C PHE A 2 -0.67 -40.57 -5.92
N ALA A 3 -1.86 -40.52 -5.31
CA ALA A 3 -3.01 -41.31 -5.77
C ALA A 3 -3.37 -40.95 -7.22
N PRO A 4 -3.75 -41.94 -8.06
CA PRO A 4 -4.10 -41.69 -9.46
C PRO A 4 -5.31 -40.74 -9.56
N ARG A 5 -5.32 -39.92 -10.62
CA ARG A 5 -6.29 -38.83 -10.82
C ARG A 5 -7.75 -39.32 -10.74
N TRP A 6 -8.08 -40.44 -11.40
CA TRP A 6 -9.41 -41.03 -11.37
C TRP A 6 -9.88 -41.32 -9.94
N LYS A 7 -9.01 -41.88 -9.09
CA LYS A 7 -9.34 -42.20 -7.69
C LYS A 7 -9.61 -40.94 -6.86
N LYS A 8 -9.00 -39.80 -7.22
CA LYS A 8 -9.30 -38.50 -6.60
C LYS A 8 -10.67 -37.98 -7.06
N GLU A 9 -10.96 -38.06 -8.36
CA GLU A 9 -12.23 -37.64 -8.96
C GLU A 9 -13.41 -38.47 -8.40
N SER A 10 -13.29 -39.80 -8.33
CA SER A 10 -14.29 -40.69 -7.73
C SER A 10 -14.55 -40.39 -6.25
N LYS A 11 -13.49 -40.12 -5.48
CA LYS A 11 -13.60 -39.71 -4.06
C LYS A 11 -14.31 -38.37 -3.92
N LEU A 12 -14.06 -37.43 -4.82
CA LEU A 12 -14.70 -36.13 -4.85
C LEU A 12 -16.21 -36.30 -5.13
N LEU A 13 -16.58 -37.12 -6.11
CA LEU A 13 -17.98 -37.43 -6.42
C LEU A 13 -18.69 -38.09 -5.24
N HIS A 14 -18.08 -39.10 -4.61
CA HIS A 14 -18.64 -39.77 -3.44
C HIS A 14 -18.91 -38.78 -2.28
N LYS A 15 -17.99 -37.82 -2.06
CA LYS A 15 -18.16 -36.74 -1.06
C LYS A 15 -19.25 -35.75 -1.48
N GLY A 16 -19.31 -35.40 -2.76
CA GLY A 16 -20.33 -34.52 -3.34
C GLY A 16 -21.74 -35.07 -3.17
N ALA A 17 -21.94 -36.35 -3.47
CA ALA A 17 -23.24 -37.02 -3.29
C ALA A 17 -23.66 -37.09 -1.80
N ARG A 18 -22.72 -37.21 -0.87
CA ARG A 18 -23.01 -37.08 0.58
C ARG A 18 -23.48 -35.68 0.95
N LYS A 19 -22.82 -34.65 0.41
CA LYS A 19 -23.21 -33.25 0.63
C LYS A 19 -24.61 -32.99 0.08
N PHE A 20 -24.91 -33.50 -1.12
CA PHE A 20 -26.23 -33.42 -1.72
C PHE A 20 -27.31 -34.03 -0.82
N LEU A 21 -27.12 -35.28 -0.38
CA LEU A 21 -28.03 -35.94 0.57
C LEU A 21 -28.24 -35.10 1.83
N ASN A 22 -27.17 -34.59 2.45
CA ASN A 22 -27.30 -33.80 3.67
C ASN A 22 -28.01 -32.46 3.46
N TYR A 23 -27.84 -31.83 2.30
CA TYR A 23 -28.39 -30.50 2.01
C TYR A 23 -29.83 -30.53 1.48
N LYS A 24 -30.28 -31.70 1.02
CA LYS A 24 -31.58 -31.88 0.36
C LYS A 24 -32.43 -32.97 0.99
N ARG A 25 -32.01 -33.53 2.13
CA ARG A 25 -32.68 -34.66 2.78
C ARG A 25 -34.17 -34.39 3.06
N ASP A 26 -34.48 -33.15 3.39
CA ASP A 26 -35.82 -32.62 3.65
C ASP A 26 -36.71 -32.52 2.40
N LEU A 27 -36.10 -32.50 1.21
CA LEU A 27 -36.78 -32.38 -0.08
C LEU A 27 -36.84 -33.71 -0.85
N LEU A 28 -36.22 -34.76 -0.32
CA LEU A 28 -36.08 -36.05 -0.99
C LEU A 28 -37.03 -37.08 -0.39
N GLU A 29 -37.74 -37.78 -1.27
CA GLU A 29 -38.49 -38.98 -0.92
C GLU A 29 -37.56 -40.09 -0.42
N ALA A 30 -38.07 -40.98 0.44
CA ALA A 30 -37.28 -42.02 1.08
C ALA A 30 -36.59 -42.97 0.07
N ASP A 31 -37.27 -43.30 -1.03
CA ASP A 31 -36.76 -44.13 -2.12
C ASP A 31 -35.54 -43.49 -2.81
N LYS A 32 -35.55 -42.17 -3.00
CA LYS A 32 -34.43 -41.42 -3.61
C LYS A 32 -33.23 -41.36 -2.69
N ILE A 33 -33.44 -41.20 -1.38
CA ILE A 33 -32.37 -41.20 -0.39
C ILE A 33 -31.65 -42.55 -0.43
N GLU A 34 -32.40 -43.64 -0.39
CA GLU A 34 -31.86 -45.00 -0.40
C GLU A 34 -31.07 -45.28 -1.70
N ALA A 35 -31.63 -44.93 -2.85
CA ALA A 35 -30.96 -45.11 -4.14
C ALA A 35 -29.62 -44.35 -4.24
N ILE A 36 -29.53 -43.14 -3.69
CA ILE A 36 -28.27 -42.37 -3.68
C ILE A 36 -27.27 -42.97 -2.69
N GLU A 37 -27.71 -43.42 -1.51
CA GLU A 37 -26.84 -44.08 -0.53
C GLU A 37 -26.27 -45.39 -1.07
N GLU A 38 -27.09 -46.19 -1.74
CA GLU A 38 -26.67 -47.43 -2.40
C GLU A 38 -25.63 -47.15 -3.49
N ALA A 39 -25.92 -46.23 -4.42
CA ALA A 39 -24.97 -45.85 -5.48
C ALA A 39 -23.64 -45.33 -4.91
N ARG A 40 -23.69 -44.56 -3.80
CA ARG A 40 -22.48 -44.09 -3.10
C ARG A 40 -21.69 -45.23 -2.47
N ASN A 41 -22.36 -46.21 -1.85
CA ASN A 41 -21.69 -47.36 -1.25
C ASN A 41 -21.00 -48.21 -2.32
N THR A 42 -21.64 -48.42 -3.47
CA THR A 42 -21.06 -49.08 -4.65
C THR A 42 -19.81 -48.35 -5.15
N LEU A 43 -19.88 -47.03 -5.30
CA LEU A 43 -18.72 -46.22 -5.69
C LEU A 43 -17.58 -46.32 -4.67
N ARG A 44 -17.89 -46.31 -3.37
CA ARG A 44 -16.88 -46.46 -2.31
C ARG A 44 -16.21 -47.83 -2.35
N ALA A 45 -16.97 -48.89 -2.62
CA ALA A 45 -16.45 -50.24 -2.79
C ALA A 45 -15.51 -50.33 -3.99
N ALA A 46 -15.91 -49.82 -5.16
CA ALA A 46 -15.08 -49.79 -6.37
C ALA A 46 -13.77 -48.99 -6.17
N ILE A 47 -13.83 -47.83 -5.49
CA ILE A 47 -12.63 -47.04 -5.12
C ILE A 47 -11.67 -47.86 -4.22
N LYS A 48 -12.22 -48.65 -3.30
CA LYS A 48 -11.44 -49.49 -2.39
C LYS A 48 -10.81 -50.68 -3.12
N ALA A 49 -11.56 -51.32 -4.01
CA ALA A 49 -11.10 -52.41 -4.87
C ALA A 49 -10.00 -51.97 -5.86
N GLY A 50 -9.97 -50.68 -6.22
CA GLY A 50 -8.94 -50.14 -7.12
C GLY A 50 -9.21 -50.40 -8.60
N ASN A 51 -10.41 -50.88 -8.95
CA ASN A 51 -10.83 -51.10 -10.33
C ASN A 51 -11.36 -49.78 -10.94
N ARG A 52 -10.71 -49.31 -12.00
CA ARG A 52 -11.05 -48.06 -12.69
C ARG A 52 -12.38 -48.15 -13.42
N ASP A 53 -12.68 -49.27 -14.04
CA ASP A 53 -13.87 -49.42 -14.91
C ASP A 53 -15.14 -49.55 -14.06
N GLU A 54 -15.06 -50.32 -12.97
CA GLU A 54 -16.13 -50.37 -11.96
C GLU A 54 -16.36 -49.00 -11.32
N ALA A 55 -15.30 -48.25 -11.01
CA ALA A 55 -15.44 -46.91 -10.46
C ALA A 55 -16.13 -45.97 -11.46
N ALA A 56 -15.75 -46.01 -12.74
CA ALA A 56 -16.39 -45.20 -13.78
C ALA A 56 -17.87 -45.57 -13.99
N ALA A 57 -18.23 -46.85 -13.90
CA ALA A 57 -19.63 -47.30 -13.94
C ALA A 57 -20.42 -46.80 -12.72
N ALA A 58 -19.85 -46.93 -11.52
CA ALA A 58 -20.46 -46.46 -10.28
C ALA A 58 -20.59 -44.92 -10.24
N GLU A 59 -19.67 -44.18 -10.84
CA GLU A 59 -19.76 -42.72 -10.97
C GLU A 59 -20.98 -42.28 -11.79
N LYS A 60 -21.28 -43.00 -12.88
CA LYS A 60 -22.49 -42.77 -13.69
C LYS A 60 -23.76 -43.03 -12.89
N LEU A 61 -23.79 -44.10 -12.10
CA LEU A 61 -24.93 -44.43 -11.23
C LEU A 61 -25.18 -43.34 -10.19
N VAL A 62 -24.12 -42.89 -9.50
CA VAL A 62 -24.21 -41.81 -8.50
C VAL A 62 -24.71 -40.51 -9.14
N SER A 63 -24.18 -40.15 -10.31
CA SER A 63 -24.58 -38.92 -11.01
C SER A 63 -26.05 -38.98 -11.44
N LYS A 64 -26.47 -40.10 -12.05
CA LYS A 64 -27.87 -40.32 -12.46
C LYS A 64 -28.83 -40.31 -11.27
N ALA A 65 -28.46 -40.96 -10.16
CA ALA A 65 -29.26 -40.97 -8.95
C ALA A 65 -29.44 -39.57 -8.36
N CYS A 66 -28.38 -38.76 -8.31
CA CYS A 66 -28.46 -37.38 -7.81
C CYS A 66 -29.25 -36.44 -8.75
N GLU A 67 -29.04 -36.53 -10.06
CA GLU A 67 -29.73 -35.69 -11.05
C GLU A 67 -31.22 -36.01 -11.17
N GLY A 68 -31.60 -37.28 -11.03
CA GLY A 68 -33.00 -37.73 -11.07
C GLY A 68 -33.75 -37.59 -9.74
N ALA A 69 -33.09 -37.13 -8.67
CA ALA A 69 -33.69 -37.09 -7.33
C ALA A 69 -34.61 -35.89 -7.09
N LEU A 70 -34.43 -34.78 -7.81
CA LEU A 70 -35.22 -33.57 -7.66
C LEU A 70 -35.63 -32.99 -9.03
N PRO A 71 -36.87 -32.50 -9.19
CA PRO A 71 -37.29 -31.85 -10.42
C PRO A 71 -36.40 -30.63 -10.70
N ARG A 72 -35.83 -30.56 -11.90
CA ARG A 72 -34.96 -29.45 -12.37
C ARG A 72 -33.61 -29.32 -11.62
N TYR A 73 -33.19 -30.30 -10.81
CA TYR A 73 -31.85 -30.28 -10.25
C TYR A 73 -30.81 -30.58 -11.34
N ARG A 74 -29.95 -29.59 -11.60
CA ARG A 74 -28.76 -29.74 -12.43
C ARG A 74 -27.55 -29.65 -11.52
N ARG A 75 -26.66 -30.62 -11.61
CA ARG A 75 -25.37 -30.55 -10.91
C ARG A 75 -24.61 -29.31 -11.42
N PRO A 76 -24.12 -28.42 -10.53
CA PRO A 76 -23.31 -27.29 -10.96
C PRO A 76 -22.07 -27.80 -11.67
N ASN A 77 -21.73 -27.19 -12.80
CA ASN A 77 -20.50 -27.56 -13.49
C ASN A 77 -19.29 -27.18 -12.61
N PRO A 78 -18.13 -27.86 -12.71
CA PRO A 78 -16.94 -27.52 -11.93
C PRO A 78 -16.52 -26.04 -12.04
N ILE A 79 -16.84 -25.41 -13.17
CA ILE A 79 -16.62 -23.98 -13.40
C ILE A 79 -17.54 -23.13 -12.50
N GLU A 80 -18.83 -23.48 -12.40
CA GLU A 80 -19.81 -22.76 -11.57
C GLU A 80 -19.44 -22.86 -10.09
N GLU A 81 -19.06 -24.05 -9.61
CA GLU A 81 -18.61 -24.24 -8.22
C GLU A 81 -17.36 -23.40 -7.90
N ASN A 82 -16.37 -23.40 -8.81
CA ASN A 82 -15.18 -22.59 -8.63
C ASN A 82 -15.51 -21.09 -8.65
N ILE A 83 -16.39 -20.64 -9.55
CA ILE A 83 -16.84 -19.24 -9.60
C ILE A 83 -17.53 -18.85 -8.29
N GLU A 84 -18.42 -19.68 -7.75
CA GLU A 84 -19.09 -19.43 -6.47
C GLU A 84 -18.05 -19.31 -5.34
N VAL A 85 -17.10 -20.24 -5.25
CA VAL A 85 -16.05 -20.21 -4.23
C VAL A 85 -15.17 -18.97 -4.37
N PHE A 86 -14.75 -18.61 -5.58
CA PHE A 86 -13.99 -17.38 -5.82
C PHE A 86 -14.79 -16.14 -5.47
N PHE A 87 -16.08 -16.10 -5.80
CA PHE A 87 -16.96 -15.00 -5.47
C PHE A 87 -17.09 -14.83 -3.96
N VAL A 88 -17.38 -15.91 -3.22
CA VAL A 88 -17.46 -15.89 -1.75
C VAL A 88 -16.13 -15.46 -1.14
N ALA A 89 -15.01 -15.98 -1.63
CA ALA A 89 -13.68 -15.59 -1.16
C ALA A 89 -13.39 -14.10 -1.41
N ILE A 90 -13.78 -13.56 -2.56
CA ILE A 90 -13.65 -12.13 -2.89
C ILE A 90 -14.54 -11.30 -1.96
N VAL A 91 -15.79 -11.69 -1.73
CA VAL A 91 -16.71 -10.97 -0.83
C VAL A 91 -16.17 -10.94 0.59
N ILE A 92 -15.69 -12.07 1.12
CA ILE A 92 -15.05 -12.14 2.44
C ILE A 92 -13.80 -11.25 2.48
N ALA A 93 -12.92 -11.35 1.48
CA ALA A 93 -11.71 -10.54 1.41
C ALA A 93 -12.02 -9.04 1.34
N LEU A 94 -13.06 -8.64 0.60
CA LEU A 94 -13.54 -7.26 0.53
C LEU A 94 -14.16 -6.81 1.85
N GLY A 95 -14.92 -7.67 2.54
CA GLY A 95 -15.48 -7.39 3.86
C GLY A 95 -14.39 -7.19 4.92
N ILE A 96 -13.42 -8.10 4.98
CA ILE A 96 -12.25 -7.97 5.86
C ILE A 96 -11.50 -6.68 5.54
N ARG A 97 -11.29 -6.37 4.26
CA ARG A 97 -10.62 -5.14 3.82
C ARG A 97 -11.38 -3.87 4.20
N ALA A 98 -12.70 -3.89 4.08
CA ALA A 98 -13.52 -2.72 4.35
C ALA A 98 -13.51 -2.36 5.85
N TYR A 99 -13.57 -3.36 6.73
CA TYR A 99 -13.83 -3.14 8.15
C TYR A 99 -12.66 -3.42 9.09
N PHE A 100 -11.77 -4.35 8.75
CA PHE A 100 -10.78 -4.87 9.69
C PHE A 100 -9.33 -4.52 9.30
N LEU A 101 -8.89 -4.97 8.12
CA LEU A 101 -7.48 -4.92 7.73
C LEU A 101 -7.31 -4.39 6.32
N GLN A 102 -6.66 -3.24 6.17
CA GLN A 102 -6.44 -2.63 4.86
C GLN A 102 -4.95 -2.67 4.45
N PRO A 103 -4.61 -3.32 3.32
CA PRO A 103 -3.24 -3.33 2.81
C PRO A 103 -2.93 -2.01 2.08
N PHE A 104 -1.75 -1.45 2.37
CA PHE A 104 -1.17 -0.29 1.69
C PHE A 104 0.26 -0.58 1.29
N ARG A 105 0.63 -0.15 0.08
CA ARG A 105 2.03 -0.18 -0.37
C ARG A 105 2.62 1.21 -0.26
N ILE A 106 3.73 1.34 0.43
CA ILE A 106 4.37 2.65 0.67
C ILE A 106 5.10 3.11 -0.59
N PRO A 107 4.72 4.26 -1.19
CA PRO A 107 5.38 4.74 -2.40
C PRO A 107 6.66 5.53 -2.10
N THR A 108 6.75 6.22 -0.96
CA THR A 108 7.81 7.20 -0.65
C THR A 108 8.66 6.82 0.56
N GLY A 109 9.90 7.27 0.61
CA GLY A 109 10.88 6.95 1.66
C GLY A 109 10.74 7.77 2.96
N SER A 110 9.62 8.46 3.20
CA SER A 110 9.48 9.38 4.36
C SER A 110 9.48 8.69 5.73
N MET A 111 9.20 7.39 5.77
CA MET A 111 9.25 6.58 6.99
C MET A 111 10.54 5.78 7.13
N GLN A 112 11.52 5.97 6.24
CA GLN A 112 12.81 5.30 6.36
C GLN A 112 13.51 5.78 7.63
N PRO A 113 14.25 4.91 8.33
CA PRO A 113 14.49 3.49 8.04
C PRO A 113 13.41 2.55 8.63
N THR A 114 12.41 3.06 9.35
CA THR A 114 11.35 2.23 9.96
C THR A 114 10.53 1.46 8.92
N LEU A 115 10.17 2.12 7.82
CA LEU A 115 9.48 1.53 6.68
C LEU A 115 10.04 2.08 5.37
N ASN A 116 10.19 1.21 4.38
CA ASN A 116 10.72 1.56 3.08
C ASN A 116 9.64 1.97 2.09
N GLY A 117 9.89 3.06 1.37
CA GLY A 117 9.20 3.36 0.13
C GLY A 117 9.82 2.59 -1.04
N ILE A 118 9.38 2.89 -2.26
CA ILE A 118 10.02 2.33 -3.45
C ILE A 118 11.41 2.99 -3.63
N ILE A 119 12.46 2.17 -3.69
CA ILE A 119 13.85 2.63 -3.80
C ILE A 119 14.37 2.29 -5.20
N GLY A 120 14.97 3.26 -5.88
CA GLY A 120 15.71 3.02 -7.12
C GLY A 120 17.18 2.72 -6.85
N HIS A 121 17.76 1.84 -7.66
CA HIS A 121 19.17 1.48 -7.65
C HIS A 121 19.70 1.57 -9.08
N ASN A 122 20.75 2.36 -9.30
CA ASN A 122 21.44 2.39 -10.58
C ASN A 122 22.10 1.02 -10.83
N LEU A 123 21.92 0.50 -12.04
CA LEU A 123 22.56 -0.73 -12.51
C LEU A 123 22.66 -0.64 -14.03
N ARG A 124 23.83 -0.93 -14.60
CA ARG A 124 24.01 -0.94 -16.04
C ARG A 124 23.21 -2.10 -16.67
N GLN A 125 22.76 -1.92 -17.91
CA GLN A 125 21.86 -2.87 -18.57
C GLN A 125 22.51 -4.25 -18.78
N ASP A 126 23.80 -4.27 -19.07
CA ASP A 126 24.63 -5.47 -19.23
C ASP A 126 24.75 -6.28 -17.94
N GLU A 127 24.60 -5.64 -16.78
CA GLU A 127 24.62 -6.29 -15.47
C GLU A 127 23.25 -6.82 -15.04
N PHE A 128 22.22 -6.70 -15.88
CA PHE A 128 20.89 -7.19 -15.52
C PHE A 128 20.89 -8.72 -15.45
N PRO A 129 20.32 -9.31 -14.38
CA PRO A 129 20.33 -10.75 -14.21
C PRO A 129 19.45 -11.45 -15.25
N ALA A 130 19.68 -12.76 -15.41
CA ALA A 130 18.87 -13.63 -16.25
C ALA A 130 17.40 -13.65 -15.80
N PHE A 131 16.50 -13.97 -16.73
CA PHE A 131 15.05 -13.93 -16.51
C PHE A 131 14.55 -14.72 -15.28
N PRO A 132 15.04 -15.95 -14.98
CA PRO A 132 14.61 -16.68 -13.79
C PRO A 132 14.97 -15.97 -12.48
N VAL A 133 16.16 -15.37 -12.42
CA VAL A 133 16.62 -14.61 -11.26
C VAL A 133 15.79 -13.33 -11.09
N LYS A 134 15.43 -12.66 -12.20
CA LYS A 134 14.50 -11.52 -12.17
C LYS A 134 13.14 -11.90 -11.60
N ILE A 135 12.58 -13.06 -11.96
CA ILE A 135 11.31 -13.54 -11.38
C ILE A 135 11.47 -13.77 -9.88
N TRP A 136 12.51 -14.49 -9.46
CA TRP A 136 12.73 -14.76 -8.03
C TRP A 136 12.87 -13.48 -7.21
N GLN A 137 13.64 -12.51 -7.71
CA GLN A 137 13.82 -11.21 -7.06
C GLN A 137 12.56 -10.34 -7.11
N ALA A 138 11.72 -10.48 -8.15
CA ALA A 138 10.42 -9.84 -8.21
C ALA A 138 9.46 -10.41 -7.15
N VAL A 139 9.47 -11.71 -6.90
CA VAL A 139 8.62 -12.36 -5.89
C VAL A 139 9.10 -12.06 -4.47
N THR A 140 10.40 -12.15 -4.21
CA THR A 140 10.95 -12.02 -2.85
C THR A 140 11.15 -10.57 -2.42
N GLY A 141 11.68 -9.73 -3.31
CA GLY A 141 12.07 -8.34 -3.03
C GLY A 141 11.23 -7.29 -3.76
N GLY A 142 10.34 -7.71 -4.66
CA GLY A 142 9.58 -6.77 -5.49
C GLY A 142 10.41 -6.07 -6.52
N ARG A 143 11.57 -6.63 -6.88
CA ARG A 143 12.50 -5.99 -7.80
C ARG A 143 11.90 -5.88 -9.20
N LYS A 144 11.99 -4.68 -9.78
CA LYS A 144 11.65 -4.44 -11.18
C LYS A 144 12.80 -3.75 -11.88
N TYR A 145 13.38 -4.46 -12.84
CA TYR A 145 14.45 -3.96 -13.71
C TYR A 145 13.86 -3.04 -14.78
N ILE A 146 14.47 -1.88 -14.96
CA ILE A 146 14.01 -0.82 -15.85
C ILE A 146 15.21 -0.38 -16.68
N TYR A 147 15.06 -0.48 -17.99
CA TYR A 147 15.95 0.15 -18.96
C TYR A 147 15.09 0.95 -19.94
N LYS A 148 15.38 2.24 -20.10
CA LYS A 148 14.69 3.10 -21.06
C LYS A 148 15.56 4.28 -21.44
N ARG A 149 15.80 4.48 -22.73
CA ARG A 149 16.39 5.70 -23.26
C ARG A 149 15.37 6.84 -23.25
N LEU A 150 15.71 7.96 -22.61
CA LEU A 150 14.82 9.13 -22.49
C LEU A 150 15.17 10.21 -23.50
N SER A 151 16.47 10.40 -23.78
CA SER A 151 16.95 11.32 -24.82
C SER A 151 17.84 10.60 -25.85
N GLY A 152 17.80 11.09 -27.08
CA GLY A 152 18.67 10.67 -28.19
C GLY A 152 20.03 11.38 -28.13
N ASN A 153 20.60 11.70 -29.30
CA ASN A 153 21.89 12.40 -29.40
C ASN A 153 21.79 13.91 -29.14
N GLU A 154 20.57 14.44 -29.07
CA GLU A 154 20.29 15.85 -28.81
C GLU A 154 19.63 16.03 -27.44
N ARG A 155 19.64 17.26 -26.94
CA ARG A 155 18.88 17.60 -25.73
C ARG A 155 17.38 17.45 -26.02
N ARG A 156 16.62 17.06 -25.01
CA ARG A 156 15.17 16.89 -25.16
C ARG A 156 14.40 17.76 -24.20
N GLU A 157 13.70 18.75 -24.75
CA GLU A 157 12.95 19.73 -23.97
C GLU A 157 11.68 19.11 -23.36
N ILE A 158 11.43 19.45 -22.10
CA ILE A 158 10.28 19.01 -21.32
C ILE A 158 9.25 20.15 -21.34
N MET A 159 7.98 19.81 -21.55
CA MET A 159 6.90 20.79 -21.46
C MET A 159 6.88 21.44 -20.09
N THR A 160 6.47 22.69 -20.04
CA THR A 160 6.17 23.36 -18.77
C THR A 160 4.81 22.87 -18.25
N HIS A 161 4.71 22.68 -16.94
CA HIS A 161 3.46 22.23 -16.32
C HIS A 161 2.41 23.34 -16.46
N PRO A 162 1.17 23.04 -16.94
CA PRO A 162 0.18 24.07 -17.27
C PRO A 162 -0.29 24.94 -16.10
N PHE A 163 -0.15 24.45 -14.87
CA PHE A 163 -0.68 25.10 -13.66
C PHE A 163 0.33 25.16 -12.51
N ARG A 164 1.39 24.33 -12.55
CA ARG A 164 2.40 24.32 -11.49
C ARG A 164 3.54 25.24 -11.87
N LYS A 165 3.70 26.27 -11.05
CA LYS A 165 4.89 27.09 -11.06
C LYS A 165 5.74 26.70 -9.86
N ASP A 166 7.05 26.80 -10.05
CA ASP A 166 7.97 26.90 -8.96
C ASP A 166 7.53 28.10 -8.10
N PRO A 167 7.79 28.08 -6.79
CA PRO A 167 7.30 29.19 -5.98
C PRO A 167 8.05 30.54 -6.17
N ARG A 168 8.90 30.70 -7.22
CA ARG A 168 9.49 31.97 -7.72
C ARG A 168 8.62 32.51 -8.87
N GLY A 169 7.56 31.79 -9.22
CA GLY A 169 6.71 32.04 -10.39
C GLY A 169 7.25 31.42 -11.67
N ALA A 170 8.43 30.77 -11.64
CA ALA A 170 9.00 30.12 -12.81
C ALA A 170 8.21 28.85 -13.14
N PRO A 171 8.03 28.47 -14.41
CA PRO A 171 7.33 27.24 -14.76
C PRO A 171 8.09 25.99 -14.26
N MET A 172 7.34 24.99 -13.76
CA MET A 172 7.93 23.68 -13.43
C MET A 172 7.96 22.76 -14.65
N PRO A 173 8.87 21.77 -14.70
CA PRO A 173 8.82 20.75 -15.73
C PRO A 173 7.57 19.89 -15.55
N TYR A 174 6.91 19.53 -16.66
CA TYR A 174 5.72 18.71 -16.65
C TYR A 174 6.08 17.23 -16.47
N ILE A 175 6.43 16.90 -15.23
CA ILE A 175 6.74 15.55 -14.76
C ILE A 175 5.70 15.19 -13.69
N GLU A 176 4.83 14.24 -14.01
CA GLU A 176 3.76 13.81 -13.12
C GLU A 176 4.06 12.43 -12.54
N GLN A 177 3.85 12.29 -11.24
CA GLN A 177 3.81 10.98 -10.61
C GLN A 177 2.35 10.63 -10.31
N ARG A 178 1.89 9.49 -10.81
CA ARG A 178 0.53 8.99 -10.58
C ARG A 178 0.57 7.59 -9.98
N GLN A 179 -0.39 7.30 -9.10
CA GLN A 179 -0.55 5.98 -8.52
C GLN A 179 -1.76 5.30 -9.15
N LYS A 180 -1.53 4.30 -10.01
CA LYS A 180 -2.59 3.51 -10.62
C LYS A 180 -3.03 2.42 -9.63
N TRP A 181 -4.35 2.30 -9.41
CA TRP A 181 -4.95 1.29 -8.54
C TRP A 181 -4.41 1.26 -7.10
N GLN A 182 -3.84 2.36 -6.58
CA GLN A 182 -3.18 2.41 -5.26
C GLN A 182 -1.90 1.55 -5.12
N PHE A 183 -1.47 0.80 -6.14
CA PHE A 183 -0.33 -0.13 -6.02
C PHE A 183 0.80 0.12 -7.02
N PHE A 184 0.51 0.78 -8.14
CA PHE A 184 1.46 0.96 -9.23
C PHE A 184 1.81 2.43 -9.38
N THR A 185 3.00 2.78 -8.92
CA THR A 185 3.52 4.14 -9.12
C THR A 185 4.14 4.25 -10.51
N GLU A 186 3.74 5.28 -11.24
CA GLU A 186 4.23 5.60 -12.57
C GLU A 186 4.62 7.08 -12.62
N THR A 187 5.79 7.36 -13.18
CA THR A 187 6.24 8.72 -13.51
C THR A 187 6.10 8.93 -15.01
N THR A 188 5.45 10.03 -15.37
CA THR A 188 5.18 10.45 -16.73
C THR A 188 5.92 11.75 -17.00
N ILE A 189 6.76 11.77 -18.03
CA ILE A 189 7.46 12.97 -18.51
C ILE A 189 6.80 13.39 -19.82
N HIS A 190 6.33 14.64 -19.88
CA HIS A 190 5.72 15.23 -21.08
C HIS A 190 6.76 16.10 -21.80
N PHE A 191 7.07 15.77 -23.04
CA PHE A 191 8.10 16.45 -23.83
C PHE A 191 7.50 17.49 -24.78
N ALA A 192 8.28 18.52 -25.12
CA ALA A 192 7.83 19.62 -25.98
C ALA A 192 7.48 19.18 -27.41
N ASP A 193 8.02 18.03 -27.86
CA ASP A 193 7.71 17.37 -29.14
C ASP A 193 6.34 16.66 -29.15
N GLY A 194 5.55 16.75 -28.07
CA GLY A 194 4.26 16.08 -27.91
C GLY A 194 4.36 14.61 -27.47
N ASN A 195 5.57 14.04 -27.38
CA ASN A 195 5.76 12.68 -26.91
C ASN A 195 5.72 12.59 -25.37
N VAL A 196 5.42 11.39 -24.89
CA VAL A 196 5.30 11.13 -23.45
C VAL A 196 6.11 9.89 -23.05
N ALA A 197 7.01 10.01 -22.07
CA ALA A 197 7.67 8.86 -21.47
C ALA A 197 7.00 8.46 -20.16
N LYS A 198 6.30 7.32 -20.18
CA LYS A 198 5.79 6.63 -18.97
C LYS A 198 6.80 5.62 -18.47
N ILE A 199 7.12 5.68 -17.18
CA ILE A 199 8.09 4.80 -16.51
C ILE A 199 7.50 4.30 -15.20
N LYS A 200 7.46 2.98 -14.99
CA LYS A 200 6.82 2.32 -13.84
C LYS A 200 7.67 2.39 -12.56
N ALA A 201 8.04 3.59 -12.15
CA ALA A 201 8.80 3.90 -10.95
C ALA A 201 8.44 5.31 -10.45
N PRO A 202 8.57 5.61 -9.14
CA PRO A 202 8.45 6.98 -8.65
C PRO A 202 9.63 7.84 -9.10
N ARG A 203 9.44 9.16 -9.06
CA ARG A 203 10.46 10.14 -9.48
C ARG A 203 11.77 9.97 -8.71
N THR A 204 11.71 9.81 -7.39
CA THR A 204 12.88 9.62 -6.52
C THR A 204 13.69 8.36 -6.88
N ALA A 205 13.03 7.32 -7.40
CA ALA A 205 13.74 6.13 -7.87
C ALA A 205 14.42 6.39 -9.22
N LEU A 206 13.83 7.20 -10.10
CA LEU A 206 14.41 7.59 -11.38
C LEU A 206 15.63 8.50 -11.22
N GLU A 207 15.60 9.40 -10.23
CA GLU A 207 16.76 10.19 -9.81
C GLU A 207 17.91 9.26 -9.39
N LYS A 208 17.65 8.26 -8.55
CA LYS A 208 18.66 7.26 -8.15
C LYS A 208 19.12 6.32 -9.28
N MET A 209 18.38 6.22 -10.38
CA MET A 209 18.75 5.45 -11.58
C MET A 209 19.40 6.33 -12.66
N GLY A 210 19.73 7.58 -12.35
CA GLY A 210 20.52 8.47 -13.22
C GLY A 210 19.74 9.14 -14.35
N ALA A 211 18.42 9.32 -14.24
CA ALA A 211 17.61 9.86 -15.33
C ALA A 211 16.98 11.23 -15.06
N LEU A 212 16.74 11.56 -13.80
CA LEU A 212 16.09 12.81 -13.37
C LEU A 212 16.91 13.56 -12.32
N ASP A 213 18.14 13.13 -12.10
CA ASP A 213 19.06 13.78 -11.18
C ASP A 213 19.60 15.11 -11.78
N PRO A 214 20.22 15.98 -10.96
CA PRO A 214 20.68 17.30 -11.41
C PRO A 214 21.75 17.31 -12.52
N SER A 215 22.41 16.18 -12.83
CA SER A 215 23.33 16.12 -13.98
C SER A 215 22.59 15.95 -15.31
N HIS A 216 21.41 15.32 -15.31
CA HIS A 216 20.66 15.03 -16.54
C HIS A 216 19.43 15.91 -16.73
N LEU A 217 18.72 16.25 -15.65
CA LEU A 217 17.59 17.17 -15.70
C LEU A 217 18.08 18.59 -15.43
N ARG A 218 18.14 19.39 -16.50
CA ARG A 218 18.67 20.75 -16.47
C ARG A 218 17.57 21.76 -16.74
N HIS A 219 17.83 22.99 -16.36
CA HIS A 219 16.95 24.12 -16.61
C HIS A 219 17.76 25.35 -17.00
N SER A 220 17.12 26.28 -17.69
CA SER A 220 17.73 27.56 -18.02
C SER A 220 17.97 28.39 -16.75
N PRO A 221 18.92 29.35 -16.72
CA PRO A 221 19.21 30.14 -15.51
C PRO A 221 17.99 30.86 -14.92
N ASP A 222 17.03 31.25 -15.77
CA ASP A 222 15.75 31.86 -15.42
C ASP A 222 14.65 30.85 -15.01
N GLY A 223 14.92 29.54 -15.15
CA GLY A 223 14.00 28.44 -14.84
C GLY A 223 12.82 28.29 -15.80
N SER A 224 12.82 29.01 -16.93
CA SER A 224 11.70 29.04 -17.89
C SER A 224 11.60 27.76 -18.73
N THR A 225 12.74 27.11 -19.00
CA THR A 225 12.82 25.90 -19.82
C THR A 225 13.53 24.78 -19.08
N TRP A 226 13.08 23.56 -19.31
CA TRP A 226 13.64 22.34 -18.73
C TRP A 226 13.95 21.35 -19.84
N TRP A 227 15.07 20.63 -19.73
CA TRP A 227 15.44 19.61 -20.69
C TRP A 227 16.15 18.43 -20.02
N LEU A 228 16.14 17.30 -20.72
CA LEU A 228 17.05 16.20 -20.46
C LEU A 228 18.29 16.36 -21.35
N GLU A 229 19.46 16.14 -20.76
CA GLU A 229 20.72 16.09 -21.50
C GLU A 229 20.72 14.98 -22.56
N PRO A 230 21.51 15.14 -23.66
CA PRO A 230 21.74 14.07 -24.62
C PRO A 230 22.11 12.75 -23.94
N ASN A 231 21.71 11.64 -24.54
CA ASN A 231 21.99 10.29 -24.08
C ASN A 231 21.50 9.96 -22.66
N THR A 232 20.57 10.74 -22.10
CA THR A 232 19.93 10.41 -20.82
C THR A 232 19.22 9.06 -20.90
N ILE A 233 19.64 8.13 -20.06
CA ILE A 233 19.05 6.78 -19.92
C ILE A 233 18.58 6.55 -18.49
N VAL A 234 17.47 5.84 -18.33
CA VAL A 234 17.11 5.18 -17.08
C VAL A 234 17.67 3.78 -17.17
N SER A 235 18.61 3.41 -16.29
CA SER A 235 19.08 2.03 -16.18
C SER A 235 19.22 1.64 -14.72
N GLY A 236 18.50 0.59 -14.31
CA GLY A 236 18.55 0.13 -12.94
C GLY A 236 17.45 -0.83 -12.57
N TYR A 237 17.21 -0.93 -11.26
CA TYR A 237 16.03 -1.62 -10.74
C TYR A 237 15.42 -0.85 -9.58
N THR A 238 14.13 -1.09 -9.37
CA THR A 238 13.43 -0.62 -8.18
C THR A 238 13.21 -1.77 -7.21
N THR A 239 13.41 -1.54 -5.92
CA THR A 239 12.96 -2.42 -4.84
C THR A 239 11.60 -1.94 -4.36
N SER A 240 10.69 -2.86 -4.04
CA SER A 240 9.37 -2.46 -3.56
C SER A 240 9.44 -1.74 -2.22
N GLY A 241 8.58 -0.73 -2.02
CA GLY A 241 8.22 -0.30 -0.67
C GLY A 241 7.40 -1.35 0.07
N ASP A 242 7.37 -1.20 1.38
CA ASP A 242 6.73 -2.16 2.27
C ASP A 242 5.21 -2.20 2.05
N LEU A 243 4.66 -3.42 2.08
CA LEU A 243 3.24 -3.72 2.08
C LEU A 243 2.78 -3.83 3.53
N VAL A 244 2.17 -2.76 4.00
CA VAL A 244 1.70 -2.61 5.37
C VAL A 244 0.22 -2.98 5.47
N LEU A 245 -0.12 -3.83 6.43
CA LEU A 245 -1.50 -4.01 6.89
C LEU A 245 -1.81 -3.00 7.99
N VAL A 246 -2.90 -2.27 7.81
CA VAL A 246 -3.41 -1.31 8.79
C VAL A 246 -4.61 -1.92 9.50
N ASP A 247 -4.62 -1.82 10.82
CA ASP A 247 -5.74 -2.22 11.68
C ASP A 247 -6.75 -1.08 11.78
N LYS A 248 -7.94 -1.26 11.20
CA LYS A 248 -9.01 -0.25 11.20
C LYS A 248 -9.93 -0.32 12.42
N VAL A 249 -9.69 -1.28 13.31
CA VAL A 249 -10.57 -1.58 14.45
C VAL A 249 -10.02 -0.95 15.72
N SER A 250 -8.71 -1.02 15.94
CA SER A 250 -8.06 -0.56 17.18
C SER A 250 -8.53 0.83 17.63
N TYR A 251 -8.54 1.83 16.75
CA TYR A 251 -8.87 3.21 17.12
C TYR A 251 -10.36 3.46 17.43
N ASN A 252 -11.23 2.48 17.20
CA ASN A 252 -12.62 2.54 17.66
C ASN A 252 -12.75 2.22 19.16
N PHE A 253 -11.79 1.50 19.73
CA PHE A 253 -11.83 1.04 21.13
C PHE A 253 -10.79 1.69 22.02
N ARG A 254 -9.70 2.22 21.44
CA ARG A 254 -8.66 2.93 22.17
C ARG A 254 -8.26 4.22 21.46
N ARG A 255 -7.64 5.13 22.19
CA ARG A 255 -7.03 6.31 21.58
C ARG A 255 -5.66 5.98 20.97
N PRO A 256 -5.23 6.73 19.94
CA PRO A 256 -3.87 6.65 19.42
C PRO A 256 -2.85 7.06 20.49
N ASN A 257 -1.70 6.38 20.51
CA ASN A 257 -0.61 6.68 21.45
C ASN A 257 0.58 7.31 20.71
N ARG A 258 1.30 8.22 21.37
CA ARG A 258 2.54 8.77 20.84
C ARG A 258 3.53 7.65 20.52
N GLY A 259 4.30 7.84 19.46
CA GLY A 259 5.27 6.89 18.93
C GLY A 259 4.68 5.85 17.97
N GLU A 260 3.37 5.66 17.89
CA GLU A 260 2.78 4.70 16.95
C GLU A 260 3.00 5.10 15.49
N VAL A 261 3.24 4.13 14.61
CA VAL A 261 3.12 4.35 13.17
C VAL A 261 1.65 4.21 12.80
N PHE A 262 1.08 5.23 12.17
CA PHE A 262 -0.35 5.25 11.84
C PHE A 262 -0.61 5.73 10.42
N VAL A 263 -1.78 5.34 9.92
CA VAL A 263 -2.28 5.76 8.62
C VAL A 263 -3.46 6.69 8.81
N PHE A 264 -3.48 7.75 8.01
CA PHE A 264 -4.55 8.73 7.98
C PHE A 264 -4.88 9.15 6.54
N ASP A 265 -6.13 9.55 6.35
CA ASP A 265 -6.68 10.09 5.12
C ASP A 265 -6.35 11.59 5.01
N THR A 266 -5.92 12.05 3.84
CA THR A 266 -5.49 13.44 3.63
C THR A 266 -6.64 14.42 3.32
N ARG A 267 -7.91 13.99 3.33
CA ARG A 267 -9.09 14.85 3.09
C ARG A 267 -9.17 16.00 4.09
N GLY A 268 -9.31 17.22 3.57
CA GLY A 268 -9.50 18.43 4.37
C GLY A 268 -8.20 18.97 4.97
N ILE A 269 -7.03 18.39 4.67
CA ILE A 269 -5.73 18.94 5.10
C ILE A 269 -5.24 19.90 4.02
N ALA A 270 -5.50 21.20 4.22
CA ALA A 270 -5.26 22.25 3.22
C ALA A 270 -3.82 22.23 2.67
N GLY A 271 -2.80 22.08 3.53
CA GLY A 271 -1.39 22.04 3.10
C GLY A 271 -1.03 20.86 2.20
N ILE A 272 -1.79 19.75 2.27
CA ILE A 272 -1.63 18.59 1.38
C ILE A 272 -2.45 18.79 0.09
N GLN A 273 -3.67 19.29 0.20
CA GLN A 273 -4.57 19.49 -0.94
C GLN A 273 -4.03 20.53 -1.94
N GLN A 274 -3.43 21.61 -1.44
CA GLN A 274 -2.77 22.63 -2.29
C GLN A 274 -1.63 22.04 -3.15
N ARG A 275 -1.09 20.86 -2.81
CA ARG A 275 -0.06 20.15 -3.57
C ARG A 275 -0.61 19.28 -4.69
N SER A 276 -1.90 18.91 -4.67
CA SER A 276 -2.44 17.90 -5.56
C SER A 276 -3.65 18.41 -6.36
N ASN A 277 -3.40 18.80 -7.61
CA ASN A 277 -4.46 19.09 -8.60
C ASN A 277 -5.08 17.81 -9.19
N SER A 278 -4.82 16.63 -8.61
CA SER A 278 -5.49 15.39 -8.99
C SER A 278 -6.71 15.18 -8.09
N PRO A 279 -7.90 14.89 -8.62
CA PRO A 279 -9.10 14.52 -7.84
C PRO A 279 -8.88 13.34 -6.86
N GLN A 280 -7.78 12.60 -7.01
CA GLN A 280 -7.35 11.48 -6.15
C GLN A 280 -6.37 11.89 -5.03
N GLY A 281 -5.86 13.12 -5.02
CA GLY A 281 -5.01 13.65 -3.97
C GLY A 281 -5.78 14.06 -2.70
N ALA A 282 -7.05 14.44 -2.88
CA ALA A 282 -8.03 14.46 -1.80
C ALA A 282 -8.54 13.01 -1.61
N GLY A 283 -8.30 12.41 -0.44
CA GLY A 283 -8.62 10.99 -0.18
C GLY A 283 -7.46 10.01 -0.37
N SER A 284 -6.24 10.53 -0.50
CA SER A 284 -5.03 9.70 -0.41
C SER A 284 -4.76 9.31 1.05
N HIS A 285 -3.99 8.24 1.26
CA HIS A 285 -3.61 7.75 2.58
C HIS A 285 -2.12 7.98 2.82
N TYR A 286 -1.78 8.61 3.94
CA TYR A 286 -0.40 8.86 4.36
C TYR A 286 -0.08 8.01 5.58
N ILE A 287 1.16 7.53 5.66
CA ILE A 287 1.72 6.83 6.81
C ILE A 287 2.83 7.67 7.43
N LYS A 288 2.76 7.87 8.73
CA LYS A 288 3.68 8.71 9.53
C LYS A 288 3.78 8.16 10.95
N ARG A 289 4.77 8.64 11.72
CA ARG A 289 4.83 8.44 13.16
C ARG A 289 3.96 9.48 13.86
N LEU A 290 3.14 9.04 14.80
CA LEU A 290 2.33 9.88 15.65
C LEU A 290 3.23 10.50 16.73
N VAL A 291 3.52 11.79 16.60
CA VAL A 291 4.45 12.48 17.51
C VAL A 291 3.75 13.35 18.55
N GLY A 292 2.49 13.71 18.32
CA GLY A 292 1.68 14.43 19.31
C GLY A 292 0.22 14.06 19.25
N VAL A 293 -0.41 14.12 20.42
CA VAL A 293 -1.82 13.83 20.67
C VAL A 293 -2.56 15.09 21.13
N PRO A 294 -3.90 15.08 21.18
CA PRO A 294 -4.68 16.28 21.45
C PRO A 294 -4.35 16.88 22.83
N GLY A 295 -4.01 18.16 22.85
CA GLY A 295 -3.56 18.89 24.05
C GLY A 295 -2.05 19.10 24.13
N ASP A 296 -1.24 18.41 23.32
CA ASP A 296 0.21 18.58 23.35
C ASP A 296 0.68 19.89 22.70
N ASN A 297 1.75 20.44 23.27
CA ASN A 297 2.60 21.46 22.66
C ASN A 297 3.87 20.79 22.13
N LEU A 298 4.13 20.92 20.83
CA LEU A 298 5.30 20.31 20.19
C LEU A 298 6.30 21.37 19.76
N GLN A 299 7.58 21.09 19.98
CA GLN A 299 8.70 21.94 19.57
C GLN A 299 9.85 21.05 19.12
N VAL A 300 10.68 21.53 18.17
CA VAL A 300 11.87 20.82 17.72
C VAL A 300 13.09 21.67 18.01
N VAL A 301 13.99 21.18 18.86
CA VAL A 301 15.20 21.89 19.28
C VAL A 301 16.41 21.01 18.94
N GLY A 302 17.23 21.44 17.99
CA GLY A 302 18.29 20.59 17.44
C GLY A 302 17.70 19.33 16.79
N SER A 303 18.13 18.16 17.25
CA SER A 303 17.62 16.84 16.83
C SER A 303 16.42 16.34 17.64
N ASP A 304 16.09 17.05 18.72
CA ASP A 304 15.19 16.57 19.77
C ASP A 304 13.78 17.12 19.59
N LEU A 305 12.80 16.22 19.70
CA LEU A 305 11.39 16.60 19.78
C LEU A 305 11.02 16.82 21.25
N TYR A 306 10.46 17.97 21.56
CA TYR A 306 9.91 18.32 22.87
C TYR A 306 8.38 18.22 22.83
N VAL A 307 7.81 17.64 23.89
CA VAL A 307 6.37 17.53 24.13
C VAL A 307 6.08 18.13 25.50
N ASN A 308 5.34 19.24 25.54
CA ASN A 308 5.03 19.98 26.77
C ASN A 308 6.30 20.34 27.56
N ASP A 309 7.24 21.00 26.89
CA ASP A 309 8.51 21.52 27.44
C ASP A 309 9.50 20.45 27.94
N LYS A 310 9.25 19.16 27.64
CA LYS A 310 10.14 18.05 27.98
C LYS A 310 10.52 17.26 26.73
N PRO A 311 11.76 16.73 26.63
CA PRO A 311 12.12 15.83 25.54
C PRO A 311 11.17 14.62 25.49
N ALA A 312 10.75 14.22 24.29
CA ALA A 312 9.89 13.07 24.10
C ALA A 312 10.55 11.79 24.64
N GLU A 313 9.81 11.03 25.46
CA GLU A 313 10.33 9.84 26.14
C GLU A 313 9.95 8.54 25.42
N GLU A 314 9.01 8.60 24.48
CA GLU A 314 8.52 7.44 23.76
C GLU A 314 9.67 6.78 22.98
N LYS A 315 9.90 5.49 23.25
CA LYS A 315 11.04 4.72 22.74
C LYS A 315 11.32 4.95 21.25
N LYS A 316 10.28 4.91 20.42
CA LYS A 316 10.44 5.05 18.96
C LYS A 316 10.70 6.47 18.50
N ILE A 317 10.25 7.47 19.25
CA ILE A 317 10.59 8.87 18.99
C ILE A 317 12.04 9.11 19.39
N ARG A 318 12.48 8.56 20.53
CA ARG A 318 13.88 8.61 20.98
C ARG A 318 14.85 7.93 20.03
N GLU A 319 14.49 6.76 19.51
CA GLU A 319 15.30 6.07 18.49
C GLU A 319 15.56 6.97 17.27
N VAL A 320 14.54 7.73 16.83
CA VAL A 320 14.70 8.73 15.76
C VAL A 320 15.61 9.86 16.23
N MET A 321 15.27 10.55 17.34
CA MET A 321 16.01 11.71 17.86
C MET A 321 17.50 11.45 17.99
N ARG A 322 17.87 10.27 18.49
CA ARG A 322 19.25 9.91 18.84
C ARG A 322 19.97 9.12 17.75
N GLY A 323 19.28 8.77 16.67
CA GLY A 323 19.83 7.90 15.64
C GLY A 323 20.23 6.53 16.17
N GLU A 324 19.39 5.92 17.02
CA GLU A 324 19.67 4.62 17.63
C GLU A 324 19.02 3.47 16.83
N GLY A 325 19.60 2.28 16.91
CA GLY A 325 19.02 1.07 16.31
C GLY A 325 18.98 1.15 14.79
N ARG A 326 17.78 1.13 14.19
CA ARG A 326 17.63 1.22 12.73
C ARG A 326 17.97 2.60 12.18
N HIS A 327 17.96 3.61 13.05
CA HIS A 327 18.21 5.01 12.75
C HIS A 327 19.69 5.38 12.91
N GLU A 328 20.60 4.42 13.01
CA GLU A 328 22.03 4.68 13.03
C GLU A 328 22.47 5.53 11.82
N GLY A 329 23.18 6.64 12.10
CA GLY A 329 23.61 7.61 11.09
C GLY A 329 22.53 8.61 10.65
N TRP A 330 21.33 8.58 11.24
CA TRP A 330 20.28 9.56 10.97
C TRP A 330 20.45 10.83 11.83
N PRO A 331 20.18 12.02 11.26
CA PRO A 331 20.39 13.31 11.93
C PRO A 331 19.32 13.68 12.98
N GLY A 332 18.41 12.76 13.32
CA GLY A 332 17.28 13.03 14.21
C GLY A 332 16.15 13.84 13.58
N TYR A 333 15.34 14.48 14.43
CA TYR A 333 14.34 15.41 13.95
C TYR A 333 14.97 16.70 13.47
N GLN A 334 14.34 17.37 12.50
CA GLN A 334 14.84 18.61 11.94
C GLN A 334 13.67 19.55 11.69
N LEU A 335 13.95 20.84 11.85
CA LEU A 335 13.03 21.91 11.53
C LEU A 335 12.61 21.90 10.07
N ALA A 336 11.47 22.51 9.76
CA ALA A 336 11.00 22.69 8.40
C ALA A 336 11.99 23.47 7.52
N ALA A 337 12.77 24.37 8.13
CA ALA A 337 13.79 25.16 7.46
C ALA A 337 14.96 24.33 6.89
N SER A 338 15.29 23.19 7.51
CA SER A 338 16.49 22.42 7.15
C SER A 338 16.42 21.83 5.74
N GLU A 339 15.21 21.70 5.18
CA GLU A 339 14.98 21.13 3.86
C GLU A 339 14.97 22.16 2.72
N GLY A 340 15.30 23.43 2.98
CA GLY A 340 15.25 24.49 1.95
C GLY A 340 13.84 24.70 1.37
N ARG A 341 12.82 24.17 2.06
CA ARG A 341 11.40 24.18 1.67
C ARG A 341 10.72 25.47 2.15
N THR A 342 11.32 26.62 1.83
CA THR A 342 10.95 27.96 2.35
C THR A 342 9.58 28.48 1.89
N ARG A 343 8.86 27.74 1.05
CA ARG A 343 7.65 28.18 0.34
C ARG A 343 6.36 27.51 0.80
N TRP A 344 6.45 26.68 1.84
CA TRP A 344 5.30 26.10 2.52
C TRP A 344 4.98 26.93 3.75
N ARG A 345 3.74 26.86 4.24
CA ARG A 345 3.51 27.22 5.63
C ARG A 345 4.38 26.31 6.49
N ARG A 346 5.16 26.87 7.41
CA ARG A 346 6.03 26.11 8.30
C ARG A 346 5.54 26.37 9.72
N TYR A 347 5.26 25.30 10.44
CA TYR A 347 4.72 25.32 11.81
C TYR A 347 5.78 25.05 12.88
N LEU A 348 6.87 24.41 12.47
CA LEU A 348 8.03 24.07 13.30
C LEU A 348 9.26 24.42 12.47
N ASP A 349 9.41 25.71 12.21
CA ASP A 349 10.41 26.27 11.32
C ASP A 349 11.65 26.76 12.05
N ASP A 350 11.40 27.36 13.21
CA ASP A 350 12.38 27.90 14.13
C ASP A 350 12.38 27.07 15.44
N PRO A 351 13.51 26.97 16.16
CA PRO A 351 13.54 26.34 17.47
C PRO A 351 12.48 26.86 18.45
N ASP A 352 12.07 28.13 18.35
CA ASP A 352 11.07 28.75 19.23
C ASP A 352 9.62 28.46 18.81
N ASP A 353 9.40 27.85 17.65
CA ASP A 353 8.06 27.53 17.17
C ASP A 353 7.40 26.41 17.99
N VAL A 354 6.16 26.66 18.42
CA VAL A 354 5.35 25.68 19.15
C VAL A 354 4.08 25.34 18.37
N LEU A 355 3.98 24.08 17.93
CA LEU A 355 2.76 23.52 17.37
C LEU A 355 1.83 23.04 18.49
N LYS A 356 0.79 23.83 18.78
CA LYS A 356 -0.22 23.52 19.80
C LYS A 356 -1.36 22.69 19.21
N LEU A 357 -1.59 21.50 19.73
CA LEU A 357 -2.64 20.58 19.28
C LEU A 357 -3.91 20.75 20.10
N LYS A 358 -5.03 21.09 19.46
CA LYS A 358 -6.30 21.30 20.15
C LYS A 358 -6.91 19.99 20.66
N SER A 359 -7.18 19.97 21.97
CA SER A 359 -7.95 18.91 22.64
C SER A 359 -9.46 19.02 22.35
N ARG A 360 -10.23 18.02 22.79
CA ARG A 360 -11.71 18.09 22.72
C ARG A 360 -12.24 19.29 23.47
N GLN A 361 -11.68 19.61 24.65
CA GLN A 361 -12.11 20.74 25.45
C GLN A 361 -11.89 22.06 24.69
N ASN A 362 -10.69 22.24 24.09
CA ASN A 362 -10.42 23.43 23.29
C ASN A 362 -11.40 23.60 22.11
N GLN A 363 -11.87 22.48 21.53
CA GLN A 363 -12.88 22.53 20.46
C GLN A 363 -14.27 22.89 20.98
N LEU A 364 -14.66 22.40 22.17
CA LEU A 364 -15.91 22.79 22.85
C LEU A 364 -15.89 24.29 23.20
N ASP A 365 -14.78 24.77 23.76
CA ASP A 365 -14.60 26.18 24.12
C ASP A 365 -14.67 27.10 22.88
N ALA A 366 -14.29 26.57 21.72
CA ALA A 366 -14.44 27.24 20.42
C ALA A 366 -15.86 27.16 19.83
N GLY A 367 -16.85 26.68 20.60
CA GLY A 367 -18.27 26.66 20.23
C GLY A 367 -18.70 25.43 19.42
N LYS A 368 -17.87 24.38 19.28
CA LYS A 368 -18.27 23.16 18.56
C LYS A 368 -19.20 22.29 19.41
N GLY A 369 -20.14 21.62 18.74
CA GLY A 369 -21.02 20.65 19.40
C GLY A 369 -20.25 19.43 19.96
N PRO A 370 -20.81 18.66 20.91
CA PRO A 370 -20.10 17.58 21.60
C PRO A 370 -19.50 16.49 20.70
N ILE A 371 -20.21 16.12 19.62
CA ILE A 371 -19.77 15.12 18.64
C ILE A 371 -18.70 15.72 17.73
N GLU A 372 -18.93 16.93 17.23
CA GLU A 372 -17.98 17.63 16.37
C GLU A 372 -16.65 17.87 17.08
N ALA A 373 -16.68 18.31 18.34
CA ALA A 373 -15.49 18.52 19.15
C ALA A 373 -14.64 17.25 19.33
N ALA A 374 -15.27 16.06 19.36
CA ALA A 374 -14.55 14.79 19.40
C ALA A 374 -13.85 14.47 18.06
N LEU A 375 -14.52 14.76 16.93
CA LEU A 375 -13.99 14.55 15.57
C LEU A 375 -12.90 15.55 15.16
N TYR A 376 -12.88 16.72 15.81
CA TYR A 376 -11.94 17.81 15.53
C TYR A 376 -10.73 17.86 16.46
N ARG A 377 -10.50 16.82 17.26
CA ARG A 377 -9.25 16.69 18.01
C ARG A 377 -8.06 16.63 17.06
N GLU A 378 -6.96 17.26 17.45
CA GLU A 378 -5.80 17.46 16.60
C GLU A 378 -4.62 16.58 17.03
N TYR A 379 -3.96 15.97 16.05
CA TYR A 379 -2.79 15.11 16.20
C TYR A 379 -1.66 15.62 15.31
N ALA A 380 -0.42 15.29 15.62
CA ALA A 380 0.73 15.60 14.76
C ALA A 380 1.41 14.34 14.26
N ALA A 381 1.70 14.31 12.96
CA ALA A 381 2.34 13.20 12.28
C ALA A 381 3.68 13.68 11.72
N MET A 382 4.78 12.98 12.02
CA MET A 382 6.11 13.26 11.46
C MET A 382 6.69 12.00 10.81
N GLY A 383 7.48 12.19 9.75
CA GLY A 383 8.20 11.09 9.13
C GLY A 383 9.54 10.89 9.81
N ASP A 384 9.93 9.64 10.01
CA ASP A 384 11.24 9.28 10.58
C ASP A 384 12.41 9.72 9.68
N ASN A 385 12.18 9.76 8.37
CA ASN A 385 13.13 10.34 7.43
C ASN A 385 12.91 11.84 7.39
N THR A 386 13.34 12.52 8.45
CA THR A 386 12.97 13.91 8.71
C THR A 386 13.42 14.86 7.61
N SER A 387 14.53 14.56 6.93
CA SER A 387 15.07 15.32 5.79
C SER A 387 14.42 15.00 4.44
N ASN A 388 13.50 14.03 4.39
CA ASN A 388 12.75 13.70 3.18
C ASN A 388 11.28 13.39 3.51
N SER A 389 10.70 14.19 4.40
CA SER A 389 9.33 14.01 4.86
C SER A 389 8.54 15.31 4.75
N LEU A 390 7.36 15.24 4.12
CA LEU A 390 6.38 16.32 4.15
C LEU A 390 5.29 15.92 5.15
N ASP A 391 5.33 16.55 6.31
CA ASP A 391 4.59 16.13 7.50
C ASP A 391 4.09 17.35 8.32
N SER A 392 3.70 17.15 9.58
CA SER A 392 3.07 18.20 10.41
C SER A 392 3.88 19.48 10.54
N ARG A 393 5.20 19.44 10.30
CA ARG A 393 6.04 20.65 10.21
C ARG A 393 5.58 21.62 9.11
N TYR A 394 4.88 21.13 8.09
CA TYR A 394 4.46 21.90 6.91
C TYR A 394 2.94 22.07 6.78
N TRP A 395 2.14 21.10 7.26
CA TRP A 395 0.67 21.17 7.16
C TRP A 395 -0.05 21.25 8.51
N GLY A 396 0.68 21.20 9.63
CA GLY A 396 0.12 21.34 10.97
C GLY A 396 -0.52 20.05 11.45
N HIS A 397 -1.80 20.08 11.80
CA HIS A 397 -2.48 18.97 12.47
C HIS A 397 -3.22 18.02 11.53
N VAL A 398 -3.40 16.77 11.99
CA VAL A 398 -4.34 15.78 11.47
C VAL A 398 -5.54 15.76 12.39
N ARG A 399 -6.76 15.71 11.85
CA ARG A 399 -7.96 15.63 12.68
C ARG A 399 -8.35 14.18 12.98
N ASP A 400 -9.08 13.97 14.06
CA ASP A 400 -9.53 12.64 14.49
C ASP A 400 -10.29 11.89 13.38
N TYR A 401 -11.16 12.57 12.63
CA TYR A 401 -11.91 11.95 11.53
C TYR A 401 -11.04 11.50 10.35
N ASN A 402 -9.77 11.94 10.28
CA ASN A 402 -8.82 11.51 9.26
C ASN A 402 -8.13 10.20 9.64
N LEU A 403 -8.16 9.79 10.92
CA LEU A 403 -7.43 8.61 11.38
C LEU A 403 -8.04 7.34 10.80
N VAL A 404 -7.19 6.50 10.19
CA VAL A 404 -7.61 5.20 9.65
C VAL A 404 -7.28 4.07 10.62
N GLY A 405 -6.08 4.09 11.20
CA GLY A 405 -5.65 3.04 12.13
C GLY A 405 -4.13 2.95 12.29
N PRO A 406 -3.64 2.20 13.29
CA PRO A 406 -2.23 1.89 13.42
C PRO A 406 -1.75 0.95 12.31
N ALA A 407 -0.51 1.14 11.87
CA ALA A 407 0.18 0.20 11.02
C ALA A 407 0.57 -1.04 11.85
N LEU A 408 0.04 -2.20 11.50
CA LEU A 408 0.15 -3.41 12.30
C LEU A 408 1.33 -4.29 11.86
N LEU A 409 1.38 -4.62 10.57
CA LEU A 409 2.28 -5.66 10.04
C LEU A 409 2.83 -5.26 8.68
N SER A 410 4.13 -5.43 8.46
CA SER A 410 4.73 -5.41 7.12
C SER A 410 4.82 -6.84 6.59
N LEU A 411 4.10 -7.11 5.50
CA LEU A 411 3.98 -8.44 4.92
C LEU A 411 5.07 -8.74 3.88
N TRP A 412 5.61 -7.70 3.24
CA TRP A 412 6.44 -7.83 2.05
C TRP A 412 7.10 -6.48 1.70
N PRO A 413 8.30 -6.41 1.11
CA PRO A 413 9.16 -7.51 0.68
C PRO A 413 9.85 -8.23 1.83
N LEU A 414 10.09 -9.53 1.65
CA LEU A 414 10.73 -10.39 2.68
C LEU A 414 12.19 -9.98 2.91
N SER A 415 12.84 -9.43 1.88
CA SER A 415 14.23 -8.99 1.92
C SER A 415 14.42 -7.58 2.51
N SER A 416 13.35 -6.88 2.93
CA SER A 416 13.43 -5.52 3.48
C SER A 416 14.05 -5.46 4.88
N GLY A 417 14.04 -6.58 5.61
CA GLY A 417 14.31 -6.60 7.06
C GLY A 417 13.14 -6.06 7.90
N HIS A 418 12.02 -5.67 7.28
CA HIS A 418 10.86 -5.10 7.96
C HIS A 418 9.72 -6.10 8.14
N TRP A 419 9.86 -7.33 7.62
CA TRP A 419 8.84 -8.37 7.73
C TRP A 419 8.47 -8.64 9.19
N GLY A 420 7.17 -8.59 9.50
CA GLY A 420 6.65 -8.77 10.85
C GLY A 420 5.94 -7.53 11.40
N LEU A 421 5.77 -7.51 12.72
CA LEU A 421 5.04 -6.45 13.43
C LEU A 421 5.78 -5.12 13.31
N ILE A 422 5.04 -4.07 12.97
CA ILE A 422 5.55 -2.70 12.91
C ILE A 422 5.53 -2.16 14.34
N LYS A 423 6.67 -1.65 14.80
CA LYS A 423 6.86 -1.12 16.15
C LYS A 423 7.12 0.36 16.15
#